data_AF-A0A2W0ECU3-F1
#
_entry.id   AF-A0A2W0ECU3-F1
#
_cell.length_a   1.000
_cell.length_b   1.000
_cell.length_c   1.000
_cell.angle_alpha   90.00
_cell.angle_beta   90.00
_cell.angle_gamma   90.00
#
_symmetry.space_group_name_H-M   'P 1'
#
loop_
_entity.id
_entity.type
_entity.pdbx_description
1 polymer ?
#
loop_
_entity_poly.entity_id
_entity_poly.type
_entity_poly.pdbx_seq_one_letter_code
_entity_poly.pdbx_strand_id
1 'polypeptide(L)' 'LLDDRDKKTSPGIKFADMELIGIPHRIVVSDRGLADGNLEYKSRTEAEPQALPVAEVLSFLQARIRR' A
#
# COMPACT_ATOMS: atom_id res chain seq x y z
N LEU A 1 5.38 -8.45 -0.05
CA LEU A 1 4.44 -9.48 -0.54
C LEU A 1 3.56 -8.82 -1.58
N LEU A 2 3.59 -9.29 -2.83
CA LEU A 2 2.69 -8.80 -3.88
C LEU A 2 1.47 -9.73 -3.90
N ASP A 3 0.28 -9.21 -3.54
CA ASP A 3 -0.96 -9.99 -3.50
C ASP A 3 -1.74 -9.87 -4.82
N ASP A 4 -1.26 -10.59 -5.82
CA ASP A 4 -1.85 -10.69 -7.17
C ASP A 4 -2.95 -11.77 -7.25
N ARG A 5 -3.59 -12.13 -6.12
CA ARG A 5 -4.73 -13.05 -6.14
C ARG A 5 -5.89 -12.39 -6.90
N ASP A 6 -6.29 -12.99 -8.01
CA ASP A 6 -7.28 -12.49 -8.98
C ASP A 6 -8.63 -12.05 -8.35
N LYS A 7 -9.45 -11.30 -9.11
CA LYS A 7 -10.69 -10.56 -8.78
C LYS A 7 -11.73 -11.20 -7.83
N LYS A 8 -11.58 -12.46 -7.44
CA LYS A 8 -12.47 -13.20 -6.55
C LYS A 8 -12.24 -12.90 -5.06
N THR A 9 -11.07 -12.41 -4.68
CA THR A 9 -10.82 -11.99 -3.30
C THR A 9 -11.11 -10.50 -3.18
N SER A 10 -12.21 -10.16 -2.49
CA SER A 10 -12.60 -8.77 -2.25
C SER A 10 -11.42 -7.98 -1.63
N PRO A 11 -11.23 -6.70 -1.99
CA PRO A 11 -10.18 -5.85 -1.43
C PRO A 11 -10.18 -5.86 0.11
N GLY A 12 -11.38 -5.93 0.72
CA GLY A 12 -11.54 -6.03 2.17
C GLY A 12 -10.89 -7.27 2.81
N ILE A 13 -10.95 -8.44 2.15
CA ILE A 13 -10.31 -9.66 2.66
C ILE A 13 -8.79 -9.54 2.55
N LYS A 14 -8.29 -8.98 1.43
CA LYS A 14 -6.86 -8.72 1.27
C LYS A 14 -6.34 -7.74 2.33
N PHE A 15 -7.11 -6.70 2.65
CA PHE A 15 -6.75 -5.77 3.72
C PHE A 15 -6.73 -6.43 5.10
N ALA A 16 -7.70 -7.30 5.40
CA ALA A 16 -7.73 -8.05 6.64
C ALA A 16 -6.55 -9.01 6.76
N ASP A 17 -6.23 -9.76 5.69
CA ASP A 17 -5.06 -10.67 5.65
C ASP A 17 -3.75 -9.89 5.84
N MET A 18 -3.58 -8.77 5.13
CA MET A 18 -2.37 -7.94 5.23
C MET A 18 -2.19 -7.31 6.62
N GLU A 19 -3.30 -6.93 7.26
CA GLU A 19 -3.31 -6.45 8.65
C GLU A 19 -2.94 -7.58 9.62
N LEU A 20 -3.49 -8.78 9.41
CA LEU A 20 -3.23 -9.96 10.23
C LEU A 20 -1.77 -10.44 10.12
N ILE A 21 -1.20 -10.39 8.92
CA ILE A 21 0.23 -10.69 8.66
C ILE A 21 1.13 -9.63 9.34
N GLY A 22 0.61 -8.43 9.60
CA GLY A 22 1.32 -7.37 10.30
C GLY A 22 2.36 -6.65 9.43
N ILE A 23 2.10 -6.54 8.12
CA ILE A 23 3.01 -5.87 7.18
C ILE A 23 3.17 -4.39 7.59
N PRO A 24 4.39 -3.89 7.82
CA PRO A 24 4.61 -2.53 8.30
C PRO A 24 4.26 -1.44 7.27
N HIS A 25 4.41 -1.76 5.98
CA HIS A 25 4.21 -0.84 4.86
C HIS A 25 3.25 -1.45 3.84
N ARG A 26 2.09 -0.82 3.64
CA ARG A 26 1.09 -1.25 2.67
C ARG A 26 0.98 -0.21 1.54
N ILE A 27 1.01 -0.68 0.30
CA ILE A 27 0.79 0.15 -0.88
C ILE A 27 -0.41 -0.42 -1.64
N VAL A 28 -1.36 0.45 -1.95
CA VAL A 28 -2.55 0.16 -2.73
C VAL A 28 -2.40 0.87 -4.07
N VAL A 29 -2.42 0.08 -5.13
CA VAL A 29 -2.40 0.56 -6.51
C VAL A 29 -3.86 0.53 -6.99
N SER A 30 -4.43 1.71 -7.25
CA SER A 30 -5.77 1.86 -7.82
C SER A 30 -5.66 2.50 -9.20
N ASP A 31 -6.56 2.14 -10.12
CA ASP A 31 -6.57 2.71 -11.47
C ASP A 31 -6.74 4.24 -11.45
N ARG A 32 -7.51 4.75 -10.48
CA ARG A 32 -7.70 6.19 -10.26
C ARG A 32 -6.40 6.87 -9.78
N GLY A 33 -5.75 6.31 -8.76
CA GLY A 33 -4.47 6.85 -8.28
C GLY A 33 -3.42 6.82 -9.38
N LEU A 34 -3.34 5.72 -10.13
CA LEU A 34 -2.37 5.58 -11.22
C LEU A 34 -2.60 6.58 -12.35
N ALA A 35 -3.86 6.89 -12.68
CA ALA A 35 -4.20 7.94 -13.64
C ALA A 35 -3.71 9.33 -13.19
N ASP A 36 -3.73 9.60 -11.88
CA ASP A 36 -3.22 10.83 -11.26
C ASP A 36 -1.71 10.76 -10.92
N GLY A 37 -1.03 9.66 -11.26
CA GLY A 37 0.40 9.45 -10.96
C GLY A 37 0.70 9.19 -9.47
N ASN A 38 -0.31 8.84 -8.68
CA ASN A 38 -0.26 8.67 -7.24
C ASN A 38 -0.58 7.23 -6.81
N LEU A 39 0.00 6.81 -5.69
CA LEU A 39 -0.24 5.54 -5.02
C LEU A 39 -0.73 5.80 -3.60
N GLU A 40 -1.63 4.96 -3.11
CA GLU A 40 -2.08 5.04 -1.73
C GLU A 40 -1.14 4.21 -0.85
N TYR A 41 -0.42 4.88 0.04
CA TYR A 41 0.43 4.24 1.03
C TYR A 41 -0.24 4.31 2.41
N LYS A 42 -0.20 3.21 3.15
CA LYS A 42 -0.60 3.15 4.55
C LYS A 42 0.49 2.48 5.39
N SER A 43 0.95 3.17 6.43
CA SER A 43 1.82 2.59 7.45
C SER A 43 0.98 1.83 8.48
N ARG A 44 1.51 0.76 9.07
CA ARG A 44 0.87 0.09 10.21
C ARG A 44 0.73 1.01 11.44
N THR A 45 1.67 1.93 11.59
CA THR A 45 1.69 2.90 12.70
C THR A 45 0.80 4.12 12.46
N GLU A 46 0.32 4.33 11.22
CA GLU A 46 -0.49 5.49 10.85
C GLU A 46 -1.94 5.05 10.63
N ALA A 47 -2.87 5.82 11.18
CA ALA A 47 -4.30 5.52 11.05
C ALA A 47 -4.80 5.77 9.62
N GLU A 48 -4.32 6.86 9.00
CA GLU A 48 -4.78 7.35 7.71
C GLU A 48 -3.86 6.93 6.55
N PRO A 49 -4.42 6.56 5.39
CA PRO A 49 -3.65 6.39 4.16
C PRO A 49 -3.23 7.76 3.60
N GLN A 50 -2.05 7.82 3.00
CA GLN A 50 -1.52 9.00 2.31
C GLN A 50 -1.32 8.70 0.82
N ALA A 51 -1.67 9.66 -0.03
CA ALA A 51 -1.36 9.59 -1.45
C ALA A 51 0.10 10.02 -1.66
N LEU A 52 0.89 9.16 -2.30
CA LEU A 52 2.30 9.42 -2.62
C LEU A 52 2.51 9.34 -4.13
N PRO A 53 3.26 10.27 -4.73
CA PRO A 53 3.65 10.17 -6.14
C PRO A 53 4.40 8.87 -6.41
N VAL A 54 4.10 8.18 -7.51
CA VAL A 54 4.75 6.92 -7.89
C VAL A 54 6.28 7.07 -7.90
N ALA A 55 6.77 8.22 -8.36
CA ALA A 55 8.20 8.54 -8.43
C ALA A 55 8.88 8.63 -7.05
N GLU A 56 8.13 8.99 -6.00
CA GLU A 56 8.67 9.23 -4.66
C GLU A 56 8.50 8.03 -3.72
N VAL A 57 7.60 7.11 -4.04
CA VAL A 57 7.28 5.93 -3.21
C VAL A 57 8.53 5.12 -2.84
N LEU A 58 9.46 4.92 -3.78
CA LEU A 58 10.67 4.12 -3.52
C LEU A 58 11.57 4.78 -2.46
N SER A 59 11.84 6.08 -2.64
CA SER A 59 12.65 6.88 -1.71
C SER A 59 12.00 6.96 -0.34
N PHE A 60 10.68 7.14 -0.32
CA PHE A 60 9.89 7.21 0.91
C PHE A 60 9.95 5.89 1.70
N LEU A 61 9.79 4.74 1.03
CA LEU A 61 9.89 3.43 1.67
C LEU A 61 11.30 3.16 2.21
N GLN A 62 12.34 3.48 1.43
CA GLN A 62 13.73 3.28 1.87
C GLN A 62 14.07 4.06 3.14
N ALA A 63 13.52 5.27 3.30
CA ALA A 63 13.70 6.07 4.50
C ALA A 63 13.04 5.45 5.76
N ARG A 64 11.98 4.66 5.58
CA ARG A 64 11.18 4.09 6.69
C ARG A 64 11.51 2.63 7.01
N ILE A 65 11.99 1.84 6.06
CA ILE A 65 12.36 0.42 6.25
C ILE A 65 13.64 0.26 7.09
N ARG A 66 14.53 1.26 7.11
CA ARG A 66 15.87 1.16 7.72
C ARG A 66 15.98 1.57 9.20
N ARG A 67 14.86 1.77 9.91
CA ARG A 67 14.87 2.01 11.37
C ARG A 67 14.58 0.74 12.15
#